data_AF-G5IZ52-F1
#
_entry.id   AF-G5IZ52-F1
#
_cell.length_a   1.000
_cell.length_b   1.000
_cell.length_c   1.000
_cell.angle_alpha   90.00
_cell.angle_beta   90.00
_cell.angle_gamma   90.00
#
_symmetry.space_group_name_H-M   'P 1'
#
loop_
_entity.id
_entity.type
_entity.pdbx_description
1 polymer ?
#
loop_
_entity_poly.entity_id
_entity_poly.type
_entity_poly.pdbx_seq_one_letter_code
_entity_poly.pdbx_strand_id
1 'polypeptide(L)'
;MGFSRIKPEGKQHIVLETPMEEPAWKLLQEKIPEHLRSRFVYSPKKVTVRGLGVMKPQKQLESLLEWLEKMQDAIKVDSEK
;
A
#
# COMPACT_ATOMS: atom_id res chain seq x y z
N MET A 1 -8.11 -10.60 -1.56
CA MET A 1 -7.88 -9.62 -0.47
C MET A 1 -7.21 -8.39 -1.06
N GLY A 2 -7.44 -7.19 -0.51
CA GLY A 2 -6.88 -5.97 -1.10
C GLY A 2 -7.30 -4.68 -0.39
N PHE A 3 -7.12 -3.54 -1.06
CA PHE A 3 -7.54 -2.23 -0.56
C PHE A 3 -8.95 -1.89 -1.04
N SER A 4 -9.80 -1.43 -0.14
CA SER A 4 -11.20 -1.09 -0.43
C SER A 4 -11.40 0.39 -0.78
N ARG A 5 -10.52 1.28 -0.28
CA ARG A 5 -10.61 2.72 -0.52
C ARG A 5 -9.24 3.38 -0.43
N ILE A 6 -9.03 4.39 -1.27
CA ILE A 6 -7.85 5.26 -1.26
C ILE A 6 -8.32 6.68 -0.98
N LYS A 7 -7.76 7.32 0.05
CA LYS A 7 -8.12 8.71 0.39
C LYS A 7 -6.94 9.49 0.95
N PRO A 8 -6.84 10.81 0.70
CA PRO A 8 -5.90 11.65 1.42
C PRO A 8 -6.19 11.65 2.93
N GLU A 9 -5.15 11.68 3.76
CA GLU A 9 -5.23 11.91 5.19
C GLU A 9 -4.39 13.14 5.54
N GLY A 10 -5.09 14.24 5.82
CA GLY A 10 -4.48 15.56 5.98
C GLY A 10 -3.76 16.03 4.71
N LYS A 11 -2.69 16.81 4.87
CA LYS A 11 -1.91 17.37 3.76
C LYS A 11 -0.73 16.50 3.33
N GLN A 12 -0.39 15.46 4.09
CA GLN A 12 0.89 14.76 3.92
C GLN A 12 0.77 13.29 3.56
N HIS A 13 -0.35 12.64 3.83
CA HIS A 13 -0.45 11.18 3.78
C HIS A 13 -1.59 10.72 2.88
N ILE A 14 -1.49 9.48 2.42
CA ILE A 14 -2.59 8.77 1.76
C ILE A 14 -2.91 7.54 2.60
N VAL A 15 -4.19 7.29 2.83
CA VAL A 15 -4.70 6.11 3.52
C VAL A 15 -5.28 5.15 2.51
N LEU A 16 -4.86 3.90 2.62
CA LEU A 16 -5.42 2.75 1.93
C LEU A 16 -6.23 1.94 2.95
N GLU A 17 -7.55 2.04 2.90
CA GLU A 17 -8.42 1.23 3.76
C GLU A 17 -8.38 -0.24 3.29
N THR A 18 -8.37 -1.17 4.22
CA THR A 18 -8.30 -2.59 3.90
C THR A 18 -8.96 -3.45 4.98
N PRO A 19 -9.66 -4.54 4.62
CA PRO A 19 -10.07 -5.57 5.56
C PRO A 19 -8.92 -6.53 5.94
N MET A 20 -7.71 -6.34 5.41
CA MET A 20 -6.57 -7.22 5.68
C MET A 20 -6.03 -7.04 7.10
N GLU A 21 -5.76 -8.18 7.74
CA GLU A 21 -5.01 -8.25 9.01
C GLU A 21 -3.51 -8.08 8.78
N GLU A 22 -2.77 -7.79 9.85
CA GLU A 22 -1.32 -7.56 9.80
C GLU A 22 -0.53 -8.66 9.07
N PRO A 23 -0.80 -9.97 9.25
CA PRO A 23 -0.07 -11.02 8.53
C PRO A 23 -0.24 -10.94 7.01
N ALA A 24 -1.47 -10.70 6.53
CA ALA A 24 -1.74 -10.57 5.10
C ALA A 24 -1.07 -9.31 4.52
N TRP A 25 -1.05 -8.21 5.29
CA TRP A 25 -0.32 -7.01 4.91
C TRP A 25 1.20 -7.26 4.79
N LYS A 26 1.81 -7.99 5.74
CA LYS A 26 3.26 -8.28 5.73
C LYS A 26 3.70 -9.00 4.44
N LEU A 27 2.91 -9.96 3.96
CA LEU A 27 3.18 -10.66 2.69
C LEU A 27 3.24 -9.70 1.50
N LEU A 28 2.32 -8.73 1.43
CA LEU A 28 2.35 -7.70 0.39
C LEU A 28 3.54 -6.75 0.55
N GLN A 29 3.85 -6.35 1.79
CA GLN A 29 4.94 -5.43 2.11
C GLN A 29 6.31 -5.97 1.71
N GLU A 30 6.50 -7.30 1.75
CA GLU A 30 7.75 -7.95 1.32
C GLU A 30 8.08 -7.72 -0.15
N LYS A 31 7.08 -7.53 -1.01
CA LYS A 31 7.28 -7.25 -2.44
C LYS A 31 7.62 -5.79 -2.74
N ILE A 32 7.45 -4.90 -1.76
CA ILE A 32 7.84 -3.50 -1.90
C ILE A 32 9.37 -3.39 -1.73
N PRO A 33 10.06 -2.55 -2.52
CA PRO A 33 11.47 -2.23 -2.31
C PRO A 33 11.75 -1.79 -0.86
N GLU A 34 12.83 -2.29 -0.27
CA GLU A 34 13.15 -2.13 1.16
C GLU A 34 13.11 -0.66 1.63
N HIS A 35 13.71 0.23 0.85
CA HIS A 35 13.76 1.68 1.15
C HIS A 35 12.38 2.37 1.15
N LEU A 36 11.34 1.74 0.57
CA LEU A 36 9.98 2.26 0.57
C LEU A 36 9.11 1.64 1.68
N ARG A 37 9.48 0.48 2.23
CA ARG A 37 8.64 -0.24 3.21
C ARG A 37 8.29 0.61 4.43
N SER A 38 9.23 1.43 4.91
CA SER A 38 9.04 2.34 6.06
C SER A 38 8.02 3.45 5.81
N ARG A 39 7.68 3.74 4.54
CA ARG A 39 6.63 4.70 4.20
C ARG A 39 5.24 4.13 4.41
N PHE A 40 5.08 2.80 4.42
CA PHE A 40 3.80 2.14 4.63
C PHE A 40 3.66 1.74 6.09
N VAL A 41 2.76 2.40 6.80
CA VAL A 41 2.47 2.13 8.21
C VAL A 41 1.14 1.42 8.33
N TYR A 42 1.16 0.18 8.77
CA TYR A 42 -0.06 -0.57 9.07
C TYR A 42 -0.71 -0.08 10.36
N SER A 43 -2.03 -0.08 10.37
CA SER A 43 -2.87 0.02 11.55
C SER A 43 -4.12 -0.82 11.31
N PRO A 44 -4.85 -1.24 12.36
CA PRO A 44 -6.09 -1.99 12.15
C PRO A 44 -6.99 -1.28 11.12
N LYS A 45 -7.40 -2.03 10.09
CA LYS A 45 -8.26 -1.59 8.97
C LYS A 45 -7.65 -0.62 7.95
N LYS A 46 -6.37 -0.23 8.06
CA LYS A 46 -5.75 0.69 7.10
C LYS A 46 -4.22 0.59 6.99
N VAL A 47 -3.71 0.99 5.84
CA VAL A 47 -2.29 1.28 5.62
C VAL A 47 -2.12 2.74 5.29
N THR A 48 -1.25 3.43 6.02
CA THR A 48 -0.94 4.85 5.80
C THR A 48 0.36 4.97 5.03
N VAL A 49 0.30 5.60 3.86
CA VAL A 49 1.45 5.92 3.02
C VAL A 49 1.96 7.32 3.36
N ARG A 50 3.07 7.37 4.09
CA ARG A 50 3.66 8.63 4.57
C ARG A 50 4.32 9.39 3.43
N GLY A 51 4.07 10.70 3.41
CA GLY A 51 4.67 11.64 2.47
C GLY A 51 4.15 11.56 1.03
N LEU A 52 3.18 10.69 0.71
CA LEU A 52 2.62 10.66 -0.65
C LEU A 52 1.65 11.82 -0.89
N GLY A 53 0.92 12.26 0.15
CA GLY A 53 -0.09 13.31 0.03
C GLY A 53 0.47 14.69 -0.33
N VAL A 54 1.77 14.92 -0.15
CA VAL A 54 2.41 16.19 -0.56
C VAL A 54 2.71 16.26 -2.06
N MET A 55 2.67 15.13 -2.77
CA MET A 55 2.96 15.07 -4.20
C MET A 55 1.76 15.57 -5.01
N LYS A 56 1.97 15.96 -6.27
CA LYS A 56 0.85 16.29 -7.18
C LYS A 56 -0.04 15.06 -7.40
N PRO A 57 -1.37 15.19 -7.56
CA PRO A 57 -2.29 14.06 -7.69
C PRO A 57 -1.88 13.03 -8.76
N GLN A 58 -1.41 13.49 -9.92
CA GLN A 58 -0.92 12.60 -10.98
C GLN A 58 0.23 11.71 -10.49
N LYS A 59 1.18 12.29 -9.75
CA LYS A 59 2.31 11.54 -9.23
C LYS A 59 1.92 10.60 -8.09
N GLN A 60 0.90 10.97 -7.31
CA GLN A 60 0.32 10.08 -6.31
C GLN A 60 -0.22 8.80 -6.98
N LEU A 61 -0.98 8.96 -8.06
CA LEU A 61 -1.55 7.84 -8.81
C LEU A 61 -0.47 6.93 -9.40
N GLU A 62 0.52 7.51 -10.08
CA GLU A 62 1.65 6.76 -10.67
C GLU A 62 2.39 5.94 -9.62
N SER A 63 2.72 6.55 -8.47
CA SER A 63 3.40 5.85 -7.38
C SER A 63 2.55 4.72 -6.81
N LEU A 64 1.25 4.95 -6.62
CA LEU A 64 0.35 3.90 -6.14
C LEU A 64 0.26 2.73 -7.13
N LEU A 65 0.15 3.00 -8.43
CA LEU A 65 0.13 1.96 -9.46
C LEU A 65 1.40 1.11 -9.40
N GLU A 66 2.57 1.75 -9.44
CA GLU A 66 3.87 1.06 -9.41
C GLU A 66 4.01 0.16 -8.17
N TRP A 67 3.57 0.63 -7.00
CA TRP A 67 3.72 -0.13 -5.76
C TRP A 67 2.69 -1.24 -5.62
N LEU A 68 1.45 -1.00 -6.05
CA LEU A 68 0.38 -2.00 -6.01
C LEU A 68 0.63 -3.12 -7.03
N GLU A 69 1.21 -2.82 -8.20
CA GLU A 69 1.67 -3.83 -9.15
C GLU A 69 2.69 -4.78 -8.52
N LYS A 70 3.71 -4.25 -7.84
CA LYS A 70 4.70 -5.07 -7.12
C LYS A 70 4.05 -5.93 -6.04
N MET A 71 3.08 -5.41 -5.31
CA MET A 71 2.34 -6.19 -4.30
C MET A 71 1.52 -7.33 -4.92
N GLN A 72 1.05 -7.19 -6.16
CA GLN A 72 0.28 -8.24 -6.84
C GLN A 72 1.10 -9.53 -7.01
N ASP A 73 2.42 -9.42 -7.13
CA ASP A 73 3.34 -10.57 -7.23
C ASP A 73 3.33 -11.42 -5.96
N ALA A 74 2.93 -10.89 -4.80
CA ALA A 74 2.74 -11.71 -3.60
C ALA A 74 1.48 -12.57 -3.68
N ILE A 75 0.42 -12.09 -4.35
CA ILE A 75 -0.87 -12.78 -4.41
C ILE A 75 -0.83 -13.92 -5.44
N LYS A 76 -0.12 -13.74 -6.56
CA LYS A 76 0.00 -14.76 -7.61
C LYS A 76 0.69 -16.04 -7.12
N VAL A 77 1.68 -15.92 -6.23
CA VAL A 77 2.42 -17.06 -5.66
C VAL A 77 1.51 -17.99 -4.83
N ASP A 78 0.46 -17.45 -4.20
CA ASP A 78 -0.51 -18.24 -3.42
C ASP A 78 -1.61 -18.90 -4.27
N SER A 79 -1.82 -18.48 -5.52
CA SER A 79 -2.86 -19.06 -6.40
C SER A 79 -2.39 -20.27 -7.22
N GLU A 80 -1.09 -20.58 -7.18
CA GLU A 80 -0.47 -21.72 -7.87
C GLU A 80 -0.01 -22.83 -6.91
N LYS A 81 -0.44 -22.77 -5.64
CA LYS A 81 -0.26 -23.83 -4.63
C LYS A 81 -1.59 -24.44 -4.22
#